data_AF-A0A2S6SD15-F1
#
_entry.id   AF-A0A2S6SD15-F1
#
_cell.length_a   1.000
_cell.length_b   1.000
_cell.length_c   1.000
_cell.angle_alpha   90.00
_cell.angle_beta   90.00
_cell.angle_gamma   90.00
#
_symmetry.space_group_name_H-M   'P 1'
#
loop_
_entity.id
_entity.type
_entity.pdbx_description
1 polymer ?
#
loop_
_entity_poly.entity_id
_entity_poly.type
_entity_poly.pdbx_seq_one_letter_code
_entity_poly.pdbx_strand_id
1 'polypeptide(L)'
;NNQMELMAAIRALAYFDNSTNVSLFTDSKYVKDGIESWIVNWKMNGWKTSTKKPVKNKDLWIELDKQIQRHTINWQWIKGHAGHKRNEQADYLAQKFIEEHT
;
A
#
# COMPACT_ATOMS: atom_id res chain seq x y z
N ASN A 1 -10.85 1.44 5.25
CA ASN A 1 -9.97 2.10 4.27
C ASN A 1 -8.57 1.50 4.19
N ASN A 2 -7.74 1.63 5.22
CA ASN A 2 -6.31 1.30 5.17
C ASN A 2 -5.98 -0.13 4.67
N GLN A 3 -6.84 -1.10 4.96
CA GLN A 3 -6.67 -2.48 4.49
C GLN A 3 -6.85 -2.60 2.97
N MET A 4 -7.84 -1.90 2.39
CA MET A 4 -8.09 -1.90 0.94
C MET A 4 -7.01 -1.12 0.20
N GLU A 5 -6.53 -0.01 0.76
CA GLU A 5 -5.41 0.76 0.19
C GLU A 5 -4.14 -0.09 0.07
N LEU A 6 -3.80 -0.83 1.13
CA LEU A 6 -2.68 -1.80 1.09
C LEU A 6 -2.92 -2.90 0.06
N MET A 7 -4.13 -3.46 0.03
CA MET A 7 -4.46 -4.53 -0.91
C MET A 7 -4.40 -4.07 -2.37
N ALA A 8 -4.83 -2.84 -2.66
CA ALA A 8 -4.73 -2.23 -3.97
C ALA A 8 -3.26 -2.08 -4.40
N ALA A 9 -2.39 -1.59 -3.51
CA ALA A 9 -0.95 -1.49 -3.78
C ALA A 9 -0.32 -2.87 -4.03
N ILE A 10 -0.63 -3.86 -3.20
CA ILE A 10 -0.13 -5.24 -3.35
C ILE A 10 -0.58 -5.83 -4.69
N ARG A 11 -1.87 -5.74 -5.02
CA ARG A 11 -2.44 -6.27 -6.27
C ARG A 11 -1.83 -5.59 -7.49
N ALA A 12 -1.63 -4.28 -7.45
CA ALA A 12 -1.00 -3.53 -8.53
C ALA A 12 0.44 -3.99 -8.79
N LEU A 13 1.21 -4.28 -7.74
CA LEU A 13 2.57 -4.78 -7.88
C LEU A 13 2.60 -6.25 -8.29
N ALA A 14 1.70 -7.08 -7.74
CA ALA A 14 1.60 -8.50 -8.03
C ALA A 14 1.15 -8.79 -9.48
N TYR A 15 0.54 -7.81 -10.16
CA TYR A 15 0.17 -7.90 -11.57
C TYR A 15 1.40 -8.06 -12.50
N PHE A 16 2.58 -7.61 -12.07
CA PHE A 16 3.79 -7.74 -12.88
C PHE A 16 4.50 -9.08 -12.61
N ASP A 17 4.65 -9.89 -13.65
CA ASP A 17 5.31 -11.21 -13.58
C ASP A 17 6.83 -11.13 -13.41
N ASN A 18 7.44 -9.99 -13.73
CA ASN A 18 8.90 -9.79 -13.64
C ASN A 18 9.23 -8.56 -12.79
N SER A 19 10.44 -8.57 -12.21
CA SER A 19 11.00 -7.38 -11.55
C SER A 19 10.97 -6.21 -12.53
N THR A 20 10.31 -5.12 -12.12
CA THR A 20 10.01 -3.97 -12.98
C THR A 20 10.14 -2.71 -12.15
N ASN A 21 10.52 -1.61 -12.80
CA ASN A 21 10.53 -0.29 -12.17
C ASN A 21 9.13 0.32 -12.24
N VAL A 22 8.53 0.58 -11.08
CA VAL A 22 7.12 1.00 -10.96
C VAL A 22 7.04 2.30 -10.17
N SER A 23 6.40 3.32 -10.75
CA SER A 23 6.02 4.53 -10.01
C SER A 23 4.63 4.33 -9.43
N LEU A 24 4.53 4.19 -8.11
CA LEU A 24 3.26 3.97 -7.42
C LEU A 24 2.80 5.27 -6.76
N PHE A 25 1.63 5.74 -7.19
CA PHE A 25 0.99 6.94 -6.65
C PHE A 25 -0.01 6.56 -5.58
N THR A 26 0.12 7.15 -4.39
CA THR A 26 -0.84 6.96 -3.30
C THR A 26 -1.12 8.28 -2.60
N ASP A 27 -2.38 8.51 -2.27
CA ASP A 27 -2.82 9.60 -1.41
C ASP A 27 -2.95 9.17 0.06
N SER A 28 -2.84 7.87 0.33
CA SER A 28 -2.89 7.31 1.66
C SER A 28 -1.67 7.72 2.47
N LYS A 29 -1.91 8.61 3.44
CA LYS A 29 -0.92 8.94 4.46
C LYS A 29 -0.49 7.70 5.26
N TYR A 30 -1.39 6.73 5.45
CA TYR A 30 -1.08 5.50 6.16
C TYR A 30 -0.06 4.63 5.41
N VAL A 31 -0.22 4.47 4.09
CA VAL A 31 0.73 3.73 3.25
C VAL A 31 2.06 4.47 3.17
N LYS A 32 2.02 5.80 2.97
CA LYS A 32 3.21 6.67 2.96
C LYS A 32 4.06 6.52 4.23
N ASP A 33 3.46 6.83 5.39
CA ASP A 33 4.19 6.80 6.67
C ASP A 33 4.66 5.38 7.01
N GLY A 34 3.87 4.38 6.61
CA GLY A 34 4.23 2.98 6.81
C GLY A 34 5.45 2.53 6.01
N ILE A 35 5.57 2.93 4.74
CA ILE A 35 6.69 2.56 3.88
C ILE A 35 7.94 3.37 4.21
N GLU A 36 7.80 4.68 4.48
CA GLU A 36 8.93 5.55 4.77
C GLU A 36 9.57 5.24 6.12
N SER A 37 8.76 4.96 7.15
CA SER A 37 9.24 4.94 8.54
C SER A 37 8.96 3.64 9.28
N TRP A 38 7.76 3.07 9.14
CA TRP A 38 7.34 1.98 10.03
C TRP A 38 7.86 0.60 9.62
N ILE A 39 7.88 0.31 8.32
CA ILE A 39 8.20 -1.03 7.80
C ILE A 39 9.61 -1.47 8.21
N VAL A 40 10.57 -0.55 8.22
CA VAL A 40 11.96 -0.81 8.64
C VAL A 40 11.99 -1.21 10.12
N ASN A 41 11.36 -0.42 10.99
CA ASN A 41 11.29 -0.68 12.42
C ASN A 41 10.50 -1.95 12.74
N TRP A 42 9.43 -2.24 12.01
CA TRP A 42 8.65 -3.45 12.19
C TRP A 42 9.43 -4.69 11.78
N LYS A 43 10.19 -4.65 10.68
CA LYS A 43 11.07 -5.76 10.28
C LYS A 43 12.11 -6.06 11.35
N MET A 44 12.76 -5.02 11.89
CA MET A 44 13.73 -5.19 12.98
C MET A 44 13.10 -5.75 14.26
N ASN A 45 11.86 -5.35 14.58
CA ASN A 45 11.15 -5.79 15.79
C ASN A 45 10.28 -7.05 15.58
N GLY A 46 10.46 -7.79 14.49
CA GLY A 46 9.72 -9.03 14.22
C GLY A 46 8.21 -8.83 14.01
N TRP A 47 7.84 -7.72 13.38
CA TRP A 47 6.47 -7.29 13.09
C TRP A 47 5.60 -7.07 14.35
N LYS A 48 6.21 -6.45 15.36
CA LYS A 48 5.55 -6.07 16.62
C LYS A 48 5.60 -4.55 16.83
N THR A 49 4.58 -4.03 17.48
CA THR A 49 4.52 -2.64 17.95
C THR A 49 5.37 -2.44 19.20
N SER A 50 5.57 -1.19 19.62
CA SER A 50 6.22 -0.83 20.90
C SER A 50 5.55 -1.47 22.12
N THR A 51 4.26 -1.78 22.02
CA THR A 51 3.47 -2.48 23.05
C THR A 51 3.56 -4.02 22.95
N LYS A 52 4.51 -4.55 22.16
CA LYS A 52 4.74 -5.99 21.90
C LYS A 52 3.56 -6.72 21.24
N LYS A 53 2.55 -6.00 20.78
CA LYS A 53 1.42 -6.56 20.04
C LYS A 53 1.77 -6.71 18.55
N PRO A 54 1.12 -7.63 17.81
CA PRO A 54 1.26 -7.69 16.37
C PRO A 54 0.88 -6.35 15.72
N VAL A 55 1.62 -5.95 14.69
CA VAL A 55 1.29 -4.78 13.89
C VAL A 55 -0.08 -4.97 13.23
N LYS A 56 -0.88 -3.91 13.19
CA LYS A 56 -2.16 -3.93 12.49
C LYS A 56 -1.94 -4.18 11.00
N ASN A 57 -2.71 -5.09 10.40
CA ASN A 57 -2.54 -5.52 9.00
C ASN A 57 -1.16 -6.16 8.71
N LYS A 58 -0.54 -6.81 9.70
CA LYS A 58 0.77 -7.45 9.58
C LYS A 58 0.91 -8.29 8.31
N ASP A 59 -0.07 -9.13 8.00
CA ASP A 59 0.02 -10.05 6.86
C ASP A 59 0.09 -9.31 5.52
N LEU A 60 -0.69 -8.22 5.38
CA LEU A 60 -0.63 -7.36 4.20
C LEU A 60 0.69 -6.60 4.11
N TRP A 61 1.22 -6.12 5.23
CA TRP A 61 2.52 -5.45 5.25
C TRP A 61 3.67 -6.39 4.89
N ILE A 62 3.62 -7.64 5.34
CA ILE A 62 4.59 -8.67 4.96
C ILE A 62 4.51 -8.94 3.46
N GLU A 63 3.30 -9.05 2.91
CA GLU A 63 3.14 -9.30 1.48
C GLU A 63 3.60 -8.09 0.64
N LEU A 64 3.26 -6.88 1.06
CA LEU A 64 3.75 -5.66 0.43
C LEU A 64 5.28 -5.56 0.49
N ASP A 65 5.92 -5.94 1.60
CA ASP A 65 7.38 -5.96 1.72
C ASP A 65 8.01 -6.93 0.71
N LYS A 66 7.41 -8.09 0.46
CA LYS A 66 7.90 -9.02 -0.59
C LYS A 66 7.82 -8.38 -1.98
N GLN A 67 6.72 -7.69 -2.29
CA GLN A 67 6.58 -7.00 -3.56
C GLN A 67 7.59 -5.84 -3.67
N ILE A 68 7.82 -5.08 -2.59
CA ILE A 68 8.85 -4.03 -2.53
C ILE A 68 10.26 -4.58 -2.76
N GLN A 69 10.57 -5.77 -2.24
CA GLN A 69 11.87 -6.40 -2.47
C GLN A 69 12.03 -6.90 -3.91
N ARG A 70 10.94 -7.25 -4.58
CA ARG A 70 10.94 -7.76 -5.96
C ARG A 70 11.03 -6.65 -7.00
N HIS A 71 10.36 -5.52 -6.78
CA HIS A 71 10.24 -4.42 -7.76
C HIS A 71 11.05 -3.20 -7.32
N THR A 72 11.58 -2.43 -8.27
CA THR A 72 12.12 -1.10 -7.95
C THR A 72 10.95 -0.12 -7.91
N ILE A 73 10.50 0.26 -6.71
CA ILE A 73 9.31 1.10 -6.57
C ILE A 73 9.70 2.54 -6.26
N ASN A 74 9.25 3.47 -7.09
CA ASN A 74 9.30 4.89 -6.81
C ASN A 74 7.96 5.33 -6.21
N TRP A 75 7.96 5.58 -4.90
CA TRP A 75 6.77 5.99 -4.17
C TRP A 75 6.51 7.48 -4.39
N GLN A 76 5.34 7.78 -4.95
CA GLN A 76 4.90 9.15 -5.21
C GLN A 76 3.69 9.42 -4.33
N TRP A 77 3.90 10.14 -3.23
CA TRP A 77 2.80 10.57 -2.40
C TRP A 77 2.16 11.83 -2.96
N ILE A 78 0.85 11.76 -3.21
CA ILE A 78 0.05 12.90 -3.63
C ILE A 78 -0.84 13.34 -2.46
N LYS A 79 -0.93 14.64 -2.22
CA LYS A 79 -1.82 15.15 -1.19
C LYS A 79 -3.27 15.03 -1.68
N GLY A 80 -4.08 14.21 -1.02
CA GLY A 80 -5.50 14.07 -1.31
C GLY A 80 -6.20 15.43 -1.34
N HIS A 81 -6.96 15.68 -2.42
CA HIS A 81 -7.67 16.91 -2.81
C HIS A 81 -6.91 17.98 -3.63
N ALA A 82 -6.17 17.58 -4.66
CA ALA A 82 -5.82 18.50 -5.76
C ALA A 82 -5.75 17.80 -7.13
N GLY A 83 -6.90 17.68 -7.81
CA GLY A 83 -6.97 17.76 -9.29
C GLY A 83 -6.45 16.60 -10.14
N HIS A 84 -6.28 15.38 -9.63
CA HIS A 84 -5.82 14.26 -10.44
C HIS A 84 -6.95 13.29 -10.84
N LYS A 85 -7.46 13.43 -12.08
CA LYS A 85 -8.50 12.59 -12.71
C LYS A 85 -8.28 11.07 -12.55
N ARG A 86 -7.02 10.61 -12.54
CA ARG A 86 -6.70 9.18 -12.40
C ARG A 86 -6.95 8.64 -10.99
N ASN A 87 -6.82 9.48 -9.96
CA ASN A 87 -7.10 9.08 -8.58
C ASN A 87 -8.61 9.01 -8.34
N GLU A 88 -9.37 9.97 -8.88
CA GLU A 88 -10.84 9.95 -8.86
C GLU A 88 -11.41 8.71 -9.57
N GLN A 89 -10.79 8.27 -10.67
CA GLN A 89 -11.18 7.02 -11.34
C GLN A 89 -10.86 5.78 -10.50
N ALA A 90 -9.73 5.74 -9.80
CA ALA A 90 -9.38 4.63 -8.93
C ALA A 90 -10.34 4.54 -7.72
N ASP A 91 -10.68 5.67 -7.11
CA ASP A 91 -11.67 5.76 -6.03
C ASP A 91 -13.07 5.33 -6.52
N TYR A 92 -13.48 5.75 -7.71
CA TYR A 92 -14.74 5.34 -8.31
C TYR A 92 -14.80 3.82 -8.56
N LEU A 93 -13.74 3.23 -9.11
CA LEU A 93 -13.66 1.78 -9.33
C LEU A 93 -13.63 1.01 -8.01
N ALA A 94 -12.93 1.52 -6.99
CA ALA A 94 -12.90 0.91 -5.67
C ALA A 94 -14.28 0.95 -4.98
N GLN A 95 -15.02 2.06 -5.09
CA GLN A 95 -16.40 2.17 -4.60
C GLN A 95 -17.33 1.18 -5.32
N LYS A 96 -17.27 1.13 -6.66
CA LYS A 96 -18.14 0.24 -7.44
C LYS A 96 -17.91 -1.23 -7.12
N PHE A 97 -16.67 -1.64 -6.86
CA PHE A 97 -16.35 -3.02 -6.51
C PHE A 97 -16.91 -3.44 -5.14
N ILE A 98 -17.07 -2.49 -4.21
CA ILE A 98 -17.68 -2.73 -2.90
C ILE A 98 -19.18 -2.94 -3.03
N GLU A 99 -19.87 -2.17 -3.87
CA GLU A 99 -21.31 -2.30 -4.11
C GLU A 99 -21.69 -3.63 -4.79
N GLU A 100 -20.83 -4.16 -5.69
CA GLU A 100 -21.10 -5.42 -6.40
C GLU A 100 -20.87 -6.68 -5.54
N HIS A 101 -20.29 -6.56 -4.34
CA HIS A 101 -19.96 -7.70 -3.47
C HIS A 101 -20.52 -7.58 -2.04
N THR A 102 -21.56 -6.77 -1.84
CA THR A 102 -22.42 -6.73 -0.64
C THR A 102 -23.83 -7.20 -0.98
#